data_AF-A0A392QHI1-F1
#
_entry.id   AF-A0A392QHI1-F1
#
_cell.length_a   1.000
_cell.length_b   1.000
_cell.length_c   1.000
_cell.angle_alpha   90.00
_cell.angle_beta   90.00
_cell.angle_gamma   90.00
#
_symmetry.space_group_name_H-M   'P 1'
#
loop_
_entity.id
_entity.type
_entity.pdbx_description
1 polymer ?
#
loop_
_entity_poly.entity_id
_entity_poly.type
_entity_poly.pdbx_seq_one_letter_code
_entity_poly.pdbx_strand_id
1 'polypeptide(L)'
;MKLCRNSDRKEAGKAAMLIWVLWNNRNNWVWNHEKDQGQQLGIKAMSLWHEWEAVQDAYSSGGQQAQQLQWSWQTPPQGKYKCNVDAGLHEAARKTSAG
;
A
#
# COMPACT_ATOMS: atom_id res chain seq x y z
N MET A 1 -14.49 -10.24 -6.21
CA MET A 1 -13.23 -9.98 -6.94
C MET A 1 -12.22 -11.05 -6.52
N LYS A 2 -11.85 -12.00 -7.39
CA LYS A 2 -10.98 -13.17 -7.06
C LYS A 2 -9.50 -12.90 -7.35
N LEU A 3 -9.06 -11.66 -7.13
CA LEU A 3 -7.73 -11.18 -7.51
C LEU A 3 -6.64 -12.05 -6.88
N CYS A 4 -6.66 -12.24 -5.56
CA CYS A 4 -5.63 -13.02 -4.86
C CYS A 4 -5.78 -14.55 -5.00
N ARG A 5 -6.86 -15.06 -5.61
CA ARG A 5 -7.13 -16.51 -5.69
C ARG A 5 -6.59 -17.15 -6.96
N ASN A 6 -6.48 -16.36 -8.04
CA ASN A 6 -6.10 -16.85 -9.36
C ASN A 6 -4.85 -16.15 -9.93
N SER A 7 -4.36 -15.11 -9.26
CA SER A 7 -3.21 -14.32 -9.69
C SER A 7 -1.95 -14.70 -8.92
N ASP A 8 -0.80 -14.56 -9.56
CA ASP A 8 0.49 -14.71 -8.87
C ASP A 8 0.77 -13.52 -7.93
N ARG A 9 1.82 -13.64 -7.12
CA ARG A 9 2.23 -12.61 -6.15
C ARG A 9 2.44 -11.23 -6.81
N LYS A 10 2.96 -11.21 -8.04
CA LYS A 10 3.30 -9.96 -8.73
C LYS A 10 2.04 -9.27 -9.24
N GLU A 11 1.12 -10.02 -9.84
CA GLU A 11 -0.14 -9.47 -10.31
C GLU A 11 -1.02 -9.00 -9.13
N ALA A 12 -1.12 -9.80 -8.07
CA ALA A 12 -1.83 -9.39 -6.84
C ALA A 12 -1.18 -8.14 -6.21
N GLY A 13 0.15 -8.07 -6.19
CA GLY A 13 0.89 -6.94 -5.66
C GLY A 13 0.72 -5.64 -6.45
N LYS A 14 0.80 -5.70 -7.79
CA LYS A 14 0.49 -4.55 -8.67
C LYS A 14 -0.92 -4.03 -8.45
N ALA A 15 -1.88 -4.94 -8.34
CA ALA A 15 -3.26 -4.54 -8.14
C ALA A 15 -3.51 -3.96 -6.72
N ALA A 16 -2.84 -4.50 -5.69
CA ALA A 16 -2.85 -3.91 -4.35
C ALA A 16 -2.26 -2.49 -4.35
N MET A 17 -1.14 -2.27 -5.06
CA MET A 17 -0.52 -0.95 -5.19
C MET A 17 -1.45 0.05 -5.89
N LEU A 18 -2.14 -0.38 -6.96
CA LEU A 18 -3.13 0.44 -7.64
C LEU A 18 -4.30 0.83 -6.72
N ILE A 19 -4.86 -0.13 -5.98
CA ILE A 19 -5.94 0.13 -5.01
C ILE A 19 -5.47 1.13 -3.95
N TRP A 20 -4.26 0.97 -3.43
CA TRP A 20 -3.68 1.87 -2.44
C TRP A 20 -3.50 3.30 -2.99
N VAL A 21 -2.96 3.46 -4.20
CA VAL A 21 -2.79 4.77 -4.84
C VAL A 21 -4.14 5.45 -5.08
N LEU A 22 -5.15 4.70 -5.53
CA LEU A 22 -6.51 5.24 -5.71
C LEU A 22 -7.12 5.71 -4.39
N TRP A 23 -6.99 4.90 -3.34
CA TRP A 23 -7.45 5.26 -2.00
C TRP A 23 -6.73 6.51 -1.48
N ASN A 24 -5.41 6.59 -1.65
CA ASN A 24 -4.62 7.74 -1.26
C ASN A 24 -5.04 9.01 -2.00
N ASN A 25 -5.24 8.93 -3.32
CA ASN A 25 -5.70 10.07 -4.13
C ASN A 25 -7.11 10.53 -3.72
N ARG A 26 -8.02 9.60 -3.44
CA ARG A 26 -9.35 9.92 -2.92
C ARG A 26 -9.27 10.66 -1.59
N ASN A 27 -8.41 10.21 -0.69
CA ASN A 27 -8.23 10.87 0.61
C ASN A 27 -7.59 12.24 0.45
N ASN A 28 -6.61 12.40 -0.45
CA ASN A 28 -6.00 13.70 -0.71
C ASN A 28 -7.04 14.72 -1.18
N TRP A 29 -8.01 14.29 -1.99
CA TRP A 29 -9.12 15.16 -2.40
C TRP A 29 -9.99 15.56 -1.21
N VAL A 30 -10.35 14.60 -0.34
CA VAL A 30 -11.20 14.86 0.84
C VAL A 30 -10.54 15.81 1.83
N TRP A 31 -9.24 15.64 2.08
CA TRP A 31 -8.54 16.36 3.13
C TRP A 31 -7.86 17.65 2.65
N ASN A 32 -7.37 17.67 1.41
CA ASN A 32 -6.53 18.74 0.88
C ASN A 32 -7.10 19.39 -0.40
N HIS A 33 -8.22 18.91 -0.94
CA HIS A 33 -8.77 19.36 -2.23
C HIS A 33 -7.79 19.21 -3.40
N GLU A 34 -6.89 18.24 -3.31
CA GLU A 34 -5.89 17.93 -4.33
C GLU A 34 -6.12 16.53 -4.90
N LYS A 35 -5.95 16.36 -6.22
CA LYS A 35 -6.04 15.06 -6.87
C LYS A 35 -5.14 14.97 -8.09
N ASP A 36 -4.46 13.85 -8.23
CA ASP A 36 -3.72 13.48 -9.43
C ASP A 36 -4.70 12.98 -10.52
N GLN A 37 -4.30 13.12 -11.80
CA GLN A 37 -5.09 12.63 -12.93
C GLN A 37 -5.01 11.09 -13.07
N GLY A 38 -6.06 10.47 -13.61
CA GLY A 38 -6.19 9.00 -13.68
C GLY A 38 -5.00 8.27 -14.32
N GLN A 39 -4.44 8.79 -15.43
CA GLN A 39 -3.26 8.19 -16.07
C GLN A 39 -2.02 8.27 -15.16
N GLN A 40 -1.84 9.39 -14.46
CA GLN A 40 -0.72 9.57 -13.52
C GLN A 40 -0.82 8.60 -12.34
N LEU A 41 -2.03 8.28 -11.88
CA LEU A 41 -2.25 7.28 -10.81
C LEU A 41 -1.77 5.88 -11.23
N GLY A 42 -2.05 5.47 -12.47
CA GLY A 42 -1.58 4.18 -12.99
C GLY A 42 -0.06 4.11 -13.08
N ILE A 43 0.57 5.17 -13.59
CA ILE A 43 2.03 5.29 -13.66
C ILE A 43 2.63 5.24 -12.25
N LYS A 44 2.10 6.04 -11.32
CA LYS A 44 2.53 6.09 -9.92
C LYS A 44 2.43 4.73 -9.24
N ALA A 45 1.32 4.02 -9.42
CA ALA A 45 1.14 2.68 -8.87
C ALA A 45 2.17 1.68 -9.41
N MET A 46 2.46 1.71 -10.71
CA MET A 46 3.48 0.84 -11.30
C MET A 46 4.90 1.18 -10.82
N SER A 47 5.25 2.47 -10.76
CA SER A 47 6.55 2.91 -10.23
C SER A 47 6.75 2.46 -8.78
N LEU A 48 5.77 2.69 -7.91
CA LEU A 48 5.82 2.26 -6.51
C LEU A 48 5.94 0.74 -6.36
N TRP A 49 5.25 -0.04 -7.21
CA TRP A 49 5.40 -1.49 -7.22
C TRP A 49 6.83 -1.91 -7.59
N HIS A 50 7.40 -1.32 -8.63
CA HIS A 50 8.76 -1.65 -9.08
C HIS A 50 9.83 -1.27 -8.05
N GLU A 51 9.69 -0.11 -7.40
CA GLU A 51 10.57 0.30 -6.30
C GLU A 51 10.47 -0.69 -5.13
N TRP A 52 9.26 -1.07 -4.74
CA TRP A 52 9.06 -2.05 -3.67
C TRP A 52 9.64 -3.42 -4.02
N GLU A 53 9.42 -3.91 -5.25
CA GLU A 53 9.96 -5.19 -5.72
C GLU A 53 11.50 -5.18 -5.70
N ALA A 54 12.13 -4.11 -6.19
CA ALA A 54 13.58 -3.95 -6.15
C ALA A 54 14.14 -3.94 -4.72
N VAL A 55 13.44 -3.28 -3.78
CA VAL A 55 13.80 -3.29 -2.36
C VAL A 55 13.70 -4.69 -1.78
N GLN A 56 12.63 -5.45 -2.06
CA GLN A 56 12.49 -6.81 -1.57
C GLN A 56 13.59 -7.74 -2.10
N ASP A 57 13.98 -7.58 -3.36
CA ASP A 57 15.07 -8.35 -3.96
C ASP A 57 16.42 -8.03 -3.30
N ALA A 58 16.69 -6.76 -2.99
CA ALA A 58 17.87 -6.32 -2.25
C ALA A 58 17.90 -6.86 -0.80
N TYR A 59 16.77 -6.83 -0.10
CA TYR A 59 16.65 -7.40 1.25
C TYR A 59 16.89 -8.92 1.25
N SER A 60 16.33 -9.63 0.26
CA SER A 60 16.45 -11.08 0.15
C SER A 60 17.87 -11.55 -0.19
N SER A 61 18.67 -10.67 -0.80
CA SER A 61 20.07 -10.94 -1.18
C SER A 61 21.09 -10.55 -0.09
N GLY A 62 20.64 -10.25 1.14
CA GLY A 62 21.50 -9.98 2.30
C GLY A 62 22.18 -8.61 2.27
N GLY A 63 21.80 -7.74 1.33
CA GLY A 63 22.39 -6.43 1.13
C GLY A 63 21.69 -5.34 1.93
N GLN A 64 22.31 -4.95 3.03
CA GLN A 64 22.09 -3.70 3.77
C GLN A 64 20.74 -3.57 4.48
N GLN A 65 20.82 -3.49 5.81
CA GLN A 65 19.78 -2.86 6.61
C GLN A 65 19.63 -1.42 6.10
N ALA A 66 18.69 -1.17 5.18
CA ALA A 66 18.25 0.18 4.91
C ALA A 66 17.85 0.73 6.27
N GLN A 67 18.58 1.75 6.72
CA GLN A 67 18.37 2.43 7.97
C GLN A 67 16.97 3.01 7.89
N GLN A 68 15.96 2.23 8.31
CA GLN A 68 14.59 2.68 8.35
C GLN A 68 14.63 3.90 9.25
N LEU A 69 14.45 5.08 8.68
CA LEU A 69 14.13 6.28 9.45
C LEU A 69 12.95 5.87 10.32
N GLN A 70 13.20 5.69 11.61
CA GLN A 70 12.15 5.34 12.56
C GLN A 70 11.29 6.59 12.72
N TRP A 71 10.28 6.70 11.88
CA TRP A 71 9.16 7.61 12.11
C TRP A 71 8.44 7.05 13.33
N SER A 72 8.81 7.54 14.51
CA SER A 72 8.10 7.21 15.74
C SER A 72 6.71 7.83 15.65
N TRP A 73 5.70 6.99 15.87
CA TRP A 73 4.32 7.45 15.87
C TRP A 73 4.13 8.57 16.91
N GLN A 74 3.47 9.65 16.52
CA GLN A 74 3.08 10.76 17.40
C GLN A 74 1.57 10.76 17.59
N THR A 75 1.12 11.08 18.80
CA THR A 75 -0.31 11.24 19.11
C THR A 75 -0.94 12.35 18.27
N PRO A 76 -2.15 12.15 17.70
CA PRO A 76 -2.87 13.21 16.99
C PRO A 76 -3.14 14.42 17.89
N PRO A 77 -3.11 15.65 17.34
CA PRO A 77 -3.54 16.85 18.05
C PRO A 77 -4.98 16.75 18.59
N GLN A 78 -5.29 17.55 19.61
CA GLN A 78 -6.64 17.62 20.19
C GLN A 78 -7.70 17.86 19.10
N GLY A 79 -8.78 17.07 19.12
CA GLY A 79 -9.85 17.12 18.12
C GLY A 79 -9.60 16.29 16.85
N LYS A 80 -8.47 15.58 16.74
CA LYS A 80 -8.19 14.63 15.65
C LYS A 80 -8.16 13.19 16.17
N TYR A 81 -8.59 12.25 15.33
CA TYR A 81 -8.62 10.83 15.65
C TYR A 81 -7.64 10.04 14.78
N LYS A 82 -7.01 9.03 15.35
CA LYS A 82 -6.25 8.01 14.60
C LYS A 82 -7.20 6.88 14.23
N CYS A 83 -7.30 6.57 12.94
CA CYS A 83 -7.97 5.37 12.45
C CYS A 83 -6.90 4.43 11.89
N ASN A 84 -6.75 3.27 12.52
CA ASN A 84 -5.98 2.16 11.96
C ASN A 84 -6.90 1.41 11.00
N VAL A 85 -6.43 1.16 9.79
CA VAL A 85 -7.11 0.30 8.82
C VAL A 85 -6.14 -0.81 8.46
N ASP A 86 -6.59 -2.05 8.56
CA ASP A 86 -5.80 -3.23 8.20
C ASP A 86 -6.61 -4.26 7.41
N ALA A 87 -5.90 -5.17 6.78
CA ALA A 87 -6.50 -6.29 6.07
C ALA A 87 -5.70 -7.56 6.33
N GLY A 88 -6.44 -8.63 6.62
CA GLY A 88 -5.89 -9.96 6.87
C GLY A 88 -6.27 -10.92 5.75
N LEU A 89 -5.29 -11.72 5.31
CA LEU A 89 -5.51 -12.84 4.41
C LEU A 89 -5.24 -14.14 5.19
N HIS A 90 -6.25 -14.99 5.28
CA HIS A 90 -6.13 -16.28 5.95
C HIS A 90 -6.31 -17.41 4.93
N GLU A 91 -5.19 -17.95 4.47
CA GLU A 91 -5.12 -18.89 3.35
C GLU A 91 -5.87 -20.20 3.63
N ALA A 92 -5.68 -20.78 4.82
CA ALA A 92 -6.30 -22.05 5.20
C ALA A 92 -7.84 -22.00 5.19
N ALA A 93 -8.43 -20.88 5.60
CA ALA A 93 -9.89 -20.68 5.58
C ALA A 93 -10.38 -19.99 4.29
N ARG A 94 -9.49 -19.60 3.38
CA ARG A 94 -9.80 -18.80 2.18
C ARG A 94 -10.63 -17.55 2.49
N LYS A 95 -10.31 -16.87 3.60
CA LYS A 95 -11.01 -15.67 4.05
C LYS A 95 -10.12 -14.44 3.94
N THR A 96 -10.75 -13.33 3.60
CA THR A 96 -10.17 -11.98 3.68
C THR A 96 -10.99 -11.20 4.70
N SER A 97 -10.31 -10.59 5.68
CA SER A 97 -10.92 -9.68 6.66
C SER A 97 -10.34 -8.28 6.48
N ALA A 98 -11.09 -7.27 6.90
CA ALA A 98 -10.65 -5.88 6.97
C ALA A 98 -11.18 -5.26 8.27
N GLY A 99 -10.38 -4.38 8.86
CA GLY A 99 -10.67 -3.66 10.10
C GLY A 99 -10.32 -2.19 9.95
#